data_AF-A0A9P0FFK9-F1
#
_entry.id   AF-A0A9P0FFK9-F1
#
_cell.length_a   1.000
_cell.length_b   1.000
_cell.length_c   1.000
_cell.angle_alpha   90.00
_cell.angle_beta   90.00
_cell.angle_gamma   90.00
#
_symmetry.space_group_name_H-M   'P 1'
#
loop_
_entity.id
_entity.type
_entity.pdbx_description
1 polymer ?
#
loop_
_entity_poly.entity_id
_entity_poly.type
_entity_poly.pdbx_seq_one_letter_code
_entity_poly.pdbx_strand_id
1 'polypeptide(L)'
;MLLGLQSNSSAHPCPWCNISSKKLKTVGSSRTIEIILNQFLRWHKETKGQLSHAKQYENCIGLPLLVGDSDKPVLHYIPPPELHILLGIVQKLFDTLKMEYPEVALEWVKRLFIGFYHYGKFNGNSARKILKNVAILETLHRQQIRGCVFCV
;
A
#
# COMPACT_ATOMS: atom_id res chain seq x y z
N MET A 1 -17.24 1.76 5.12
CA MET A 1 -16.16 0.75 5.00
C MET A 1 -16.69 -0.57 5.57
N LEU A 2 -16.55 -1.70 4.84
CA LEU A 2 -17.20 -2.98 5.17
C LEU A 2 -16.89 -3.52 6.58
N LEU A 3 -15.69 -3.22 7.08
CA LEU A 3 -15.18 -3.65 8.39
C LEU A 3 -15.45 -2.65 9.52
N GLY A 4 -16.09 -1.50 9.28
CA GLY A 4 -16.27 -0.49 10.34
C GLY A 4 -15.00 0.21 10.82
N LEU A 5 -13.90 0.14 10.07
CA LEU A 5 -12.63 0.82 10.37
C LEU A 5 -12.59 2.24 9.76
N GLN A 6 -11.73 3.12 10.31
CA GLN A 6 -11.39 4.40 9.67
C GLN A 6 -10.46 4.20 8.46
N SER A 7 -10.22 5.30 7.72
CA SER A 7 -9.38 5.32 6.52
C SER A 7 -7.95 4.82 6.76
N ASN A 8 -7.27 4.51 5.65
CA ASN A 8 -5.85 4.14 5.59
C ASN A 8 -4.88 5.23 6.08
N SER A 9 -5.36 6.46 6.33
CA SER A 9 -4.59 7.57 6.92
C SER A 9 -4.69 7.61 8.46
N SER A 10 -5.43 6.69 9.06
CA SER A 10 -5.65 6.63 10.52
C SER A 10 -4.44 6.08 11.29
N ALA A 11 -4.54 6.09 12.63
CA ALA A 11 -3.47 5.61 13.51
C ALA A 11 -3.23 4.10 13.41
N HIS A 12 -4.25 3.33 13.01
CA HIS A 12 -4.21 1.88 12.78
C HIS A 12 -4.69 1.56 11.36
N PRO A 13 -3.85 1.80 10.35
CA PRO A 13 -4.30 1.85 8.95
C PRO A 13 -4.50 0.48 8.29
N CYS A 14 -4.03 -0.60 8.92
CA CYS A 14 -4.11 -1.94 8.34
C CYS A 14 -5.52 -2.54 8.57
N PRO A 15 -6.19 -3.04 7.51
CA PRO A 15 -7.48 -3.70 7.66
C PRO A 15 -7.37 -5.12 8.21
N TRP A 16 -6.19 -5.75 8.15
CA TRP A 16 -5.97 -7.14 8.55
C TRP A 16 -5.35 -7.32 9.94
N CYS A 17 -4.67 -6.30 10.46
CA CYS A 17 -4.03 -6.36 11.77
C CYS A 17 -4.14 -5.02 12.51
N ASN A 18 -3.89 -5.02 13.81
CA ASN A 18 -4.03 -3.84 14.66
C ASN A 18 -2.76 -2.96 14.74
N ILE A 19 -1.84 -3.09 13.79
CA ILE A 19 -0.57 -2.35 13.81
C ILE A 19 -0.79 -0.83 13.78
N SER A 20 0.02 -0.10 14.55
CA SER A 20 0.05 1.37 14.48
C SER A 20 0.80 1.84 13.24
N SER A 21 0.37 2.96 12.65
CA SER A 21 1.07 3.68 11.59
C SER A 21 2.51 4.07 11.97
N LYS A 22 2.82 4.17 13.26
CA LYS A 22 4.18 4.40 13.77
C LYS A 22 5.09 3.16 13.76
N LYS A 23 4.52 1.97 13.57
CA LYS A 23 5.21 0.66 13.69
C LYS A 23 5.04 -0.21 12.44
N LEU A 24 4.83 0.39 11.26
CA LEU A 24 4.58 -0.35 10.01
C LEU A 24 5.72 -1.29 9.54
N LYS A 25 6.89 -1.23 10.19
CA LYS A 25 8.01 -2.17 9.95
C LYS A 25 7.82 -3.53 10.63
N THR A 26 6.79 -3.68 11.46
CA THR A 26 6.47 -4.92 12.18
C THR A 26 5.05 -5.36 11.87
N VAL A 27 4.74 -6.63 12.16
CA VAL A 27 3.40 -7.18 12.02
C VAL A 27 2.63 -7.02 13.33
N GLY A 28 1.38 -6.59 13.25
CA GLY A 28 0.46 -6.53 14.39
C GLY A 28 -0.34 -7.83 14.55
N SER A 29 -1.14 -7.91 15.60
CA SER A 29 -2.06 -9.04 15.80
C SER A 29 -3.17 -9.03 14.75
N SER A 30 -3.53 -10.20 14.24
CA SER A 30 -4.62 -10.35 13.27
C SER A 30 -5.93 -9.81 13.82
N ARG A 31 -6.65 -9.05 12.99
CA ARG A 31 -8.03 -8.65 13.27
C ARG A 31 -8.97 -9.79 12.95
N THR A 32 -10.01 -9.92 13.76
CA THR A 32 -11.17 -10.78 13.52
C THR A 32 -12.43 -9.91 13.55
N ILE A 33 -13.57 -10.44 13.08
CA ILE A 33 -14.85 -9.71 13.14
C ILE A 33 -15.20 -9.41 14.61
N GLU A 34 -14.93 -10.36 15.51
CA GLU A 34 -15.14 -10.21 16.94
C GLU A 34 -14.32 -9.06 17.55
N ILE A 35 -13.01 -9.00 17.26
CA ILE A 35 -12.15 -7.93 17.79
C ILE A 35 -12.65 -6.56 17.33
N ILE A 36 -13.02 -6.44 16.05
CA ILE A 36 -13.54 -5.19 15.50
C ILE A 36 -14.82 -4.75 16.21
N LEU A 37 -15.77 -5.68 16.36
CA LEU A 37 -17.04 -5.43 17.04
C LEU A 37 -16.82 -5.01 18.49
N ASN A 38 -15.98 -5.74 19.23
CA ASN A 38 -15.68 -5.46 20.63
C ASN A 38 -15.04 -4.08 20.80
N GLN A 39 -14.09 -3.71 19.94
CA GLN A 39 -13.45 -2.40 19.98
C GLN A 39 -14.43 -1.27 19.64
N PHE A 40 -15.32 -1.47 18.67
CA PHE A 40 -16.39 -0.52 18.35
C PHE A 40 -17.35 -0.32 19.52
N LEU A 41 -17.83 -1.41 20.14
CA LEU A 41 -18.76 -1.35 21.27
C LEU A 41 -18.12 -0.64 22.47
N ARG A 42 -16.85 -0.92 22.76
CA ARG A 42 -16.07 -0.24 23.80
C ARG A 42 -15.93 1.25 23.50
N TRP A 43 -15.51 1.61 22.29
CA TRP A 43 -15.40 3.00 21.88
C TRP A 43 -16.72 3.76 22.04
N HIS A 44 -17.81 3.17 21.56
CA HIS A 44 -19.13 3.78 21.63
C HIS A 44 -19.61 3.95 23.08
N LYS A 45 -19.45 2.93 23.92
CA LYS A 45 -19.84 2.95 25.34
C LYS A 45 -19.02 3.94 26.17
N GLU A 46 -17.69 3.92 26.01
CA GLU A 46 -16.76 4.67 26.86
C GLU A 46 -16.64 6.14 26.44
N THR A 47 -16.81 6.45 25.14
CA THR A 47 -16.57 7.80 24.60
C THR A 47 -17.81 8.48 24.04
N LYS A 48 -18.95 7.78 23.96
CA LYS A 48 -20.16 8.21 23.23
C LYS A 48 -19.88 8.48 21.75
N GLY A 49 -18.94 7.75 21.15
CA GLY A 49 -18.63 7.86 19.72
C GLY A 49 -17.75 9.05 19.35
N GLN A 50 -16.89 9.54 20.26
CA GLN A 50 -15.98 10.64 19.96
C GLN A 50 -14.78 10.18 19.11
N LEU A 51 -14.68 10.70 17.89
CA LEU A 51 -13.62 10.32 16.93
C LEU A 51 -12.20 10.67 17.41
N SER A 52 -12.04 11.68 18.25
CA SER A 52 -10.75 12.05 18.86
C SER A 52 -10.11 10.90 19.66
N HIS A 53 -10.93 10.00 20.19
CA HIS A 53 -10.51 8.84 20.97
C HIS A 53 -10.38 7.57 20.13
N ALA A 54 -10.82 7.55 18.86
CA ALA A 54 -10.89 6.33 18.04
C ALA A 54 -9.56 5.57 17.92
N LYS A 55 -8.43 6.29 17.96
CA LYS A 55 -7.09 5.67 17.98
C LYS A 55 -6.86 4.70 19.15
N GLN A 56 -7.48 4.93 20.31
CA GLN A 56 -7.36 4.07 21.49
C GLN A 56 -8.14 2.76 21.31
N TYR A 57 -9.05 2.72 20.35
CA TYR A 57 -9.90 1.59 20.02
C TYR A 57 -9.58 1.05 18.63
N GLU A 58 -8.31 1.11 18.24
CA GLU A 58 -7.79 0.58 16.96
C GLU A 58 -8.49 1.13 15.71
N ASN A 59 -9.08 2.33 15.82
CA ASN A 59 -9.88 2.99 14.79
C ASN A 59 -11.13 2.20 14.33
N CYS A 60 -11.66 1.31 15.18
CA CYS A 60 -12.95 0.65 14.98
C CYS A 60 -14.10 1.59 15.37
N ILE A 61 -14.72 2.25 14.38
CA ILE A 61 -15.72 3.30 14.59
C ILE A 61 -17.12 2.95 14.05
N GLY A 62 -17.30 1.75 13.53
CA GLY A 62 -18.58 1.27 13.04
C GLY A 62 -18.76 -0.21 13.27
N LEU A 63 -20.02 -0.66 13.18
CA LEU A 63 -20.33 -2.09 13.15
C LEU A 63 -19.74 -2.71 11.87
N PRO A 64 -19.05 -3.87 11.98
CA PRO A 64 -18.67 -4.63 10.80
C PRO A 64 -19.94 -5.14 10.09
N LEU A 65 -20.00 -4.95 8.78
CA LEU A 65 -21.10 -5.45 7.93
C LEU A 65 -20.79 -6.83 7.33
N LEU A 66 -19.56 -7.29 7.51
CA LEU A 66 -19.12 -8.61 7.07
C LEU A 66 -19.73 -9.69 7.98
N VAL A 67 -20.31 -10.72 7.39
CA VAL A 67 -20.86 -11.89 8.09
C VAL A 67 -19.92 -13.07 7.88
N GLY A 68 -19.55 -13.75 8.96
CA GLY A 68 -18.66 -14.91 8.96
C GLY A 68 -18.35 -15.39 10.37
N ASP A 69 -17.54 -16.43 10.49
CA ASP A 69 -17.00 -16.91 11.77
C ASP A 69 -16.23 -15.78 12.46
N SER A 70 -16.60 -15.52 13.71
CA SER A 70 -16.21 -14.33 14.46
C SER A 70 -14.73 -14.33 14.85
N ASP A 71 -14.14 -15.50 15.00
CA ASP A 71 -12.75 -15.78 15.41
C ASP A 71 -11.78 -15.89 14.22
N LYS A 72 -12.30 -16.09 13.00
CA LYS A 72 -11.45 -16.17 11.82
C LYS A 72 -10.80 -14.82 11.50
N PRO A 73 -9.51 -14.81 11.10
CA PRO A 73 -8.87 -13.57 10.68
C PRO A 73 -9.58 -12.94 9.50
N VAL A 74 -9.71 -11.61 9.52
CA VAL A 74 -10.32 -10.80 8.45
C VAL A 74 -9.70 -11.08 7.08
N LEU A 75 -8.42 -11.46 7.05
CA LEU A 75 -7.69 -11.82 5.83
C LEU A 75 -8.34 -12.98 5.04
N HIS A 76 -9.07 -13.87 5.71
CA HIS A 76 -9.80 -14.96 5.03
C HIS A 76 -11.03 -14.49 4.25
N TYR A 77 -11.56 -13.31 4.58
CA TYR A 77 -12.75 -12.75 3.94
C TYR A 77 -12.41 -11.64 2.95
N ILE A 78 -11.38 -10.84 3.25
CA ILE A 78 -10.96 -9.71 2.44
C ILE A 78 -9.51 -9.94 2.03
N PRO A 79 -9.26 -10.44 0.80
CA PRO A 79 -7.90 -10.64 0.34
C PRO A 79 -7.17 -9.31 0.12
N PRO A 80 -5.83 -9.29 0.19
CA PRO A 80 -5.05 -8.13 -0.20
C PRO A 80 -5.38 -7.69 -1.64
N PRO A 81 -5.58 -6.38 -1.90
CA PRO A 81 -5.93 -5.90 -3.23
C PRO A 81 -4.69 -5.96 -4.14
N GLU A 82 -4.48 -7.11 -4.79
CA GLU A 82 -3.30 -7.42 -5.62
C GLU A 82 -2.91 -6.27 -6.54
N LEU A 83 -3.89 -5.72 -7.27
CA LEU A 83 -3.67 -4.63 -8.19
C LEU A 83 -3.08 -3.39 -7.50
N HIS A 84 -3.65 -2.95 -6.38
CA HIS A 84 -3.18 -1.75 -5.69
C HIS A 84 -1.80 -1.95 -5.05
N ILE A 85 -1.51 -3.16 -4.58
CA ILE A 85 -0.18 -3.53 -4.06
C ILE A 85 0.85 -3.47 -5.19
N LEU A 86 0.55 -4.08 -6.33
CA LEU A 86 1.40 -4.04 -7.53
C LEU A 86 1.67 -2.59 -7.96
N LEU A 87 0.63 -1.77 -8.06
CA LEU A 87 0.77 -0.36 -8.44
C LEU A 87 1.65 0.41 -7.45
N GLY A 88 1.41 0.26 -6.15
CA GLY A 88 2.18 0.95 -5.11
C GLY A 88 3.66 0.59 -5.15
N ILE A 89 3.98 -0.71 -5.28
CA ILE A 89 5.36 -1.19 -5.35
C ILE A 89 6.07 -0.67 -6.60
N VAL A 90 5.48 -0.88 -7.79
CA VAL A 90 6.11 -0.48 -9.05
C VAL A 90 6.29 1.04 -9.13
N GLN A 91 5.29 1.81 -8.68
CA GLN A 91 5.41 3.26 -8.62
C GLN A 91 6.54 3.69 -7.69
N LYS A 92 6.62 3.12 -6.47
CA LYS A 92 7.66 3.49 -5.50
C LYS A 92 9.07 3.17 -6.02
N LEU A 93 9.25 2.01 -6.66
CA LEU A 93 10.52 1.63 -7.27
C LEU A 93 10.92 2.59 -8.38
N PHE A 94 9.98 2.93 -9.27
CA PHE A 94 10.23 3.89 -10.34
C PHE A 94 10.55 5.29 -9.81
N ASP A 95 9.80 5.78 -8.81
CA ASP A 95 10.03 7.10 -8.23
C ASP A 95 11.42 7.19 -7.58
N THR A 96 11.85 6.13 -6.88
CA THR A 96 13.21 6.03 -6.33
C THR A 96 14.25 6.00 -7.46
N LEU A 97 14.04 5.20 -8.50
CA LEU A 97 14.97 5.15 -9.64
C LEU A 97 15.06 6.51 -10.35
N LYS A 98 13.93 7.21 -10.54
CA LYS A 98 13.88 8.52 -11.18
C LYS A 98 14.54 9.60 -10.33
N MET A 99 14.50 9.48 -9.01
CA MET A 99 15.18 10.40 -8.09
C MET A 99 16.70 10.28 -8.20
N GLU A 100 17.22 9.06 -8.28
CA GLU A 100 18.66 8.80 -8.34
C GLU A 100 19.23 8.91 -9.78
N TYR A 101 18.47 8.46 -10.78
CA TYR A 101 18.88 8.35 -12.18
C TYR A 101 17.76 8.80 -13.14
N PRO A 102 17.43 10.11 -13.18
CA PRO A 102 16.26 10.62 -13.90
C PRO A 102 16.27 10.27 -15.39
N GLU A 103 17.41 10.45 -16.07
CA GLU A 103 17.53 10.19 -17.51
C GLU A 103 17.32 8.71 -17.85
N VAL A 104 17.91 7.80 -17.07
CA VAL A 104 17.73 6.35 -17.25
C VAL A 104 16.29 5.94 -17.01
N ALA A 105 15.69 6.44 -15.92
CA ALA A 105 14.31 6.10 -15.57
C ALA A 105 13.34 6.54 -16.66
N LEU A 106 13.47 7.79 -17.15
CA LEU A 106 12.60 8.34 -18.19
C LEU A 106 12.81 7.66 -19.54
N GLU A 107 14.05 7.39 -19.94
CA GLU A 107 14.34 6.66 -21.17
C GLU A 107 13.82 5.22 -21.11
N TRP A 108 13.90 4.57 -19.94
CA TRP A 108 13.35 3.22 -19.77
C TRP A 108 11.85 3.17 -20.03
N VAL A 109 11.04 4.04 -19.40
CA VAL A 109 9.59 4.05 -19.64
C VAL A 109 9.22 4.50 -21.04
N LYS A 110 10.02 5.38 -21.64
CA LYS A 110 9.86 5.82 -23.03
C LYS A 110 10.06 4.66 -24.01
N ARG A 111 11.10 3.83 -23.85
CA ARG A 111 11.33 2.63 -24.67
C ARG A 111 10.22 1.58 -24.53
N LEU A 112 9.53 1.59 -23.40
CA LEU A 112 8.35 0.74 -23.19
C LEU A 112 7.07 1.35 -23.76
N PHE A 113 7.11 2.53 -24.39
CA PHE A 113 5.93 3.25 -24.85
C PHE A 113 4.88 3.43 -23.74
N ILE A 114 5.35 3.68 -22.51
CA ILE A 114 4.48 3.89 -21.36
C ILE A 114 4.29 5.38 -21.17
N GLY A 115 3.07 5.84 -21.43
CA GLY A 115 2.64 7.16 -20.98
C GLY A 115 2.37 7.16 -19.48
N PHE A 116 2.62 8.29 -18.84
CA PHE A 116 2.09 8.55 -17.51
C PHE A 116 0.58 8.75 -17.61
N TYR A 117 -0.19 7.99 -16.83
CA TYR A 117 -1.65 8.16 -16.76
C TYR A 117 -1.99 9.36 -15.85
N HIS A 118 -3.28 9.61 -15.59
CA HIS A 118 -3.73 10.70 -14.70
C HIS A 118 -2.86 10.84 -13.44
N TYR A 119 -2.44 12.08 -13.16
CA TYR A 119 -1.58 12.46 -12.02
C TYR A 119 -0.19 11.82 -11.97
N GLY A 120 0.36 11.40 -13.12
CA GLY A 120 1.74 10.90 -13.17
C GLY A 120 1.92 9.45 -12.71
N LYS A 121 0.83 8.68 -12.58
CA LYS A 121 0.85 7.32 -12.03
C LYS A 121 0.75 6.24 -13.10
N PHE A 122 1.31 5.06 -12.83
CA PHE A 122 1.10 3.89 -13.66
C PHE A 122 -0.28 3.26 -13.42
N ASN A 123 -0.85 2.68 -14.48
CA ASN A 123 -1.98 1.75 -14.38
C ASN A 123 -1.48 0.30 -14.34
N GLY A 124 -2.39 -0.67 -14.20
CA GLY A 124 -2.05 -2.08 -14.03
C GLY A 124 -1.26 -2.65 -15.22
N ASN A 125 -1.62 -2.27 -16.44
CA ASN A 125 -0.95 -2.75 -17.65
C ASN A 125 0.47 -2.19 -17.76
N SER A 126 0.64 -0.90 -17.50
CA SER A 126 1.95 -0.24 -17.47
C SER A 126 2.85 -0.87 -16.39
N ALA A 127 2.33 -1.08 -15.18
CA ALA A 127 3.09 -1.70 -14.10
C ALA A 127 3.57 -3.11 -14.45
N ARG A 128 2.70 -3.95 -15.03
CA ARG A 128 3.08 -5.31 -15.49
C ARG A 128 4.10 -5.25 -16.64
N LYS A 129 3.98 -4.28 -17.56
CA LYS A 129 4.93 -4.11 -18.67
C LYS A 129 6.31 -3.70 -18.18
N ILE A 130 6.39 -2.79 -17.20
CA ILE A 130 7.64 -2.41 -16.52
C ILE A 130 8.34 -3.65 -15.95
N LEU A 131 7.63 -4.45 -15.14
CA LEU A 131 8.19 -5.64 -14.51
C LEU A 131 8.65 -6.70 -15.51
N LYS A 132 7.95 -6.86 -16.64
CA LYS A 132 8.34 -7.81 -17.69
C LYS A 132 9.58 -7.39 -18.47
N ASN A 133 9.99 -6.11 -18.42
CA ASN A 133 11.04 -5.55 -19.26
C ASN A 133 12.17 -4.89 -18.46
N VAL A 134 12.48 -5.43 -17.27
CA VAL A 134 13.58 -4.96 -16.42
C VAL A 134 14.95 -5.12 -17.11
N ALA A 135 15.13 -6.10 -18.01
CA ALA A 135 16.37 -6.26 -18.78
C ALA A 135 16.73 -5.03 -19.63
N ILE A 136 15.75 -4.24 -20.06
CA ILE A 136 15.98 -2.97 -20.77
C ILE A 136 16.65 -1.96 -19.84
N LEU A 137 16.21 -1.89 -18.57
CA LEU A 137 16.81 -1.03 -17.56
C LEU A 137 18.27 -1.40 -17.32
N GLU A 138 18.58 -2.69 -17.18
CA GLU A 138 19.96 -3.14 -16.99
C GLU A 138 20.87 -2.75 -18.16
N THR A 139 20.33 -2.83 -19.38
CA THR A 139 21.06 -2.45 -20.60
C THR A 139 21.33 -0.95 -20.62
N LEU A 140 20.35 -0.12 -20.28
CA LEU A 140 20.49 1.34 -20.19
C LEU A 140 21.52 1.73 -19.12
N HIS A 141 21.49 1.09 -17.96
CA HIS A 141 22.45 1.35 -16.89
C HIS A 141 23.89 1.00 -17.32
N ARG A 142 24.09 -0.16 -17.97
CA ARG A 142 25.40 -0.54 -18.52
C ARG A 142 25.90 0.44 -19.59
N GLN A 143 25.01 0.96 -20.44
CA GLN A 143 25.35 1.98 -21.44
C GLN A 143 25.76 3.30 -20.78
N GLN A 144 25.08 3.71 -19.71
CA GLN A 144 25.45 4.90 -18.94
C GLN A 144 26.84 4.75 -18.32
N ILE A 145 27.16 3.61 -17.69
CA ILE A 145 28.49 3.34 -17.13
C ILE A 145 29.57 3.39 -18.22
N ARG A 146 29.32 2.76 -19.38
CA ARG A 146 30.27 2.75 -20.51
C ARG A 146 30.40 4.11 -21.22
N GLY A 147 29.37 4.95 -21.17
CA GLY A 147 29.44 6.34 -21.62
C GLY A 147 30.15 7.27 -20.63
N CYS A 148 30.30 6.84 -19.36
CA CYS A 148 30.95 7.57 -18.28
C CYS A 148 32.44 7.17 -18.10
N VAL A 149 33.13 6.76 -19.17
CA VAL A 149 34.54 6.33 -19.14
C VAL A 149 35.52 7.52 -19.09
N PHE A 150 35.08 8.71 -18.67
CA PHE A 150 35.92 9.93 -18.54
C PHE A 150 35.68 10.75 -17.27
N CYS A 151 35.38 10.09 -16.14
CA CYS A 151 35.41 10.77 -14.83
C CYS A 151 36.08 9.89 -13.76
N VAL A 152 37.37 9.58 -13.93
CA VAL A 152 38.43 9.68 -12.90
C VAL A 152 39.75 9.90 -13.63
#